data_AF-B0WPX4-F1
#
_entry.id   AF-B0WPX4-F1
#
_cell.length_a   1.000
_cell.length_b   1.000
_cell.length_c   1.000
_cell.angle_alpha   90.00
_cell.angle_beta   90.00
_cell.angle_gamma   90.00
#
_symmetry.space_group_name_H-M   'P 1'
#
loop_
_entity.id
_entity.type
_entity.pdbx_description
1 polymer ?
#
loop_
_entity_poly.entity_id
_entity_poly.type
_entity_poly.pdbx_seq_one_letter_code
_entity_poly.pdbx_strand_id
1 'polypeptide(L)'
;MCASPKDLGVLLTCFYLSLEYDAYLVLGHSLLTGDSTFVLLREGAEFYIVDPTSGKRYQATDTYCPLSRIYFIVNQQNVWEQTSRGRIGYISDQLRYALSALEVDACLEANTDRHMDVFNQLFISYRINGFPINLPYTNLSTLVAQVRSTGIHLNSEQKVEFALGVYIKDYPANIYSVWIFLVSLVPKI
;
A
#
# COMPACT_ATOMS: atom_id res chain seq x y z
N MET A 1 28.35 -5.57 3.99
CA MET A 1 26.98 -5.73 3.45
C MET A 1 26.29 -4.38 3.56
N CYS A 2 26.11 -3.66 2.46
CA CYS A 2 25.41 -2.37 2.50
C CYS A 2 23.92 -2.66 2.29
N ALA A 3 23.15 -2.66 3.37
CA ALA A 3 21.69 -2.75 3.31
C ALA A 3 21.14 -1.55 2.52
N SER A 4 20.08 -1.74 1.74
CA SER A 4 19.48 -0.61 1.03
C SER A 4 18.88 0.39 2.01
N PRO A 5 18.76 1.68 1.67
CA PRO A 5 18.13 2.67 2.56
C PRO A 5 16.75 2.22 3.04
N LYS A 6 16.00 1.49 2.19
CA LYS A 6 14.70 0.90 2.50
C LYS A 6 14.77 -0.15 3.60
N ASP A 7 15.75 -1.05 3.54
CA ASP A 7 15.96 -2.08 4.55
C ASP A 7 16.36 -1.45 5.90
N LEU A 8 17.21 -0.42 5.86
CA LEU A 8 17.60 0.36 7.04
C LEU A 8 16.40 1.09 7.66
N GLY A 9 15.53 1.67 6.83
CA GLY A 9 14.29 2.31 7.28
C GLY A 9 13.38 1.34 8.02
N VAL A 10 13.11 0.17 7.43
CA VAL A 10 12.30 -0.88 8.07
C VAL A 10 12.92 -1.34 9.38
N LEU A 11 14.22 -1.62 9.39
CA LEU A 11 14.92 -2.07 10.60
C LEU A 11 14.83 -1.04 11.72
N LEU A 12 15.06 0.24 11.40
CA LEU A 12 15.00 1.32 12.37
C LEU A 12 13.58 1.53 12.90
N THR A 13 12.56 1.45 12.04
CA THR A 13 11.16 1.50 12.49
C THR A 13 10.84 0.34 13.43
N CYS A 14 11.24 -0.90 13.09
CA CYS A 14 11.05 -2.06 13.95
C CYS A 14 11.77 -1.90 15.30
N PHE A 15 12.98 -1.34 15.30
CA PHE A 15 13.73 -1.04 16.51
C PHE A 15 12.97 -0.09 17.43
N TYR A 16 12.46 1.04 16.91
CA TYR A 16 11.68 1.98 17.73
C TYR A 16 10.37 1.39 18.24
N LEU A 17 9.68 0.62 17.41
CA LEU A 17 8.46 -0.09 17.82
C LEU A 17 8.75 -1.10 18.95
N SER A 18 9.90 -1.77 18.92
CA SER A 18 10.31 -2.70 20.00
C SER A 18 10.62 -1.99 21.32
N LEU A 19 10.90 -0.68 21.25
CA LEU A 19 11.11 0.19 22.41
C LEU A 19 9.81 0.90 22.84
N GLU A 20 8.66 0.48 22.32
CA GLU A 20 7.33 1.04 22.63
C GLU A 20 7.15 2.52 22.21
N TYR A 21 7.94 3.00 21.24
CA TYR A 21 7.73 4.33 20.65
C TYR A 21 6.62 4.30 19.59
N ASP A 22 5.89 5.41 19.47
CA ASP A 22 4.93 5.62 18.39
C ASP A 22 5.67 6.00 17.10
N ALA A 23 6.09 4.95 16.37
CA ALA A 23 6.98 5.04 15.22
C ALA A 23 6.29 4.59 13.92
N TYR A 24 6.57 5.31 12.84
CA TYR A 24 5.99 5.10 11.52
C TYR A 24 7.11 5.08 10.47
N LEU A 25 7.08 4.11 9.57
CA LEU A 25 7.97 4.09 8.42
C LEU A 25 7.47 5.07 7.37
N VAL A 26 8.32 5.97 6.90
CA VAL A 26 7.99 6.97 5.88
C VAL A 26 8.73 6.63 4.60
N LEU A 27 8.01 6.47 3.49
CA LEU A 27 8.57 6.41 2.15
C LEU A 27 8.43 7.80 1.53
N GLY A 28 9.51 8.36 1.02
CA GLY A 28 9.49 9.72 0.50
C GLY A 28 10.65 10.06 -0.41
N HIS A 29 10.70 11.33 -0.80
CA HIS A 29 11.78 11.90 -1.59
C HIS A 29 12.67 12.75 -0.70
N SER A 30 13.96 12.44 -0.70
CA SER A 30 14.98 13.30 -0.13
C SER A 30 15.55 14.25 -1.17
N LEU A 31 15.78 15.51 -0.80
CA LEU A 31 16.49 16.46 -1.68
C LEU A 31 17.93 16.04 -1.99
N LEU A 32 18.55 15.28 -1.08
CA LEU A 32 19.98 14.95 -1.15
C LEU A 32 20.23 13.61 -1.84
N THR A 33 19.38 12.62 -1.55
CA THR A 33 19.58 11.22 -1.97
C THR A 33 18.52 10.70 -2.93
N GLY A 34 17.47 11.48 -3.22
CA GLY A 34 16.33 11.05 -4.02
C GLY A 34 15.37 10.15 -3.24
N ASP A 35 14.76 9.16 -3.91
CA ASP A 35 13.77 8.29 -3.28
C ASP A 35 14.40 7.47 -2.15
N SER A 36 13.91 7.69 -0.93
CA SER A 36 14.50 7.16 0.30
C SER A 36 13.44 6.92 1.36
N THR A 37 13.85 6.27 2.45
CA THR A 37 12.96 5.97 3.57
C THR A 37 13.42 6.70 4.80
N PHE A 38 12.46 7.11 5.63
CA PHE A 38 12.66 7.83 6.87
C PHE A 38 11.81 7.17 7.95
N VAL A 39 12.05 7.51 9.21
CA VAL A 39 11.20 7.08 10.32
C VAL A 39 10.58 8.32 10.96
N LEU A 40 9.26 8.36 11.03
CA LEU A 40 8.52 9.38 11.77
C LEU A 40 8.30 8.87 13.19
N LEU A 41 8.76 9.64 14.16
CA LEU A 41 8.52 9.42 15.58
C LEU A 41 7.57 10.49 16.10
N ARG A 42 6.54 10.05 16.83
CA ARG A 42 5.64 10.94 17.53
C ARG A 42 5.98 10.95 19.02
N GLU A 43 6.36 12.11 19.52
CA GLU A 43 6.61 12.33 20.95
C GLU A 43 5.64 13.41 21.45
N GLY A 44 4.48 12.95 21.97
CA GLY A 44 3.40 13.84 22.39
C GLY A 44 2.74 14.58 21.23
N ALA A 45 2.93 15.90 21.18
CA ALA A 45 2.41 16.78 20.13
C ALA A 45 3.43 17.05 19.01
N GLU A 46 4.69 16.66 19.21
CA GLU A 46 5.77 16.94 18.28
C GLU A 46 6.09 15.72 17.41
N PHE A 47 6.47 16.01 16.17
CA PHE A 47 6.81 15.02 15.17
C PHE A 47 8.28 15.15 14.78
N TYR A 48 8.97 14.02 14.72
CA TYR A 48 10.39 13.97 14.38
C TYR A 48 10.64 13.00 13.24
N ILE A 49 11.46 13.41 12.29
CA ILE A 49 11.91 12.61 11.15
C ILE A 49 13.32 12.13 11.43
N VAL A 50 13.55 10.83 11.40
CA VAL A 50 14.87 10.21 11.56
C VAL A 50 15.31 9.65 10.22
N ASP A 51 16.49 10.05 9.77
CA ASP A 51 17.15 9.47 8.60
C ASP A 51 17.83 8.16 8.99
N PRO A 52 17.41 7.00 8.45
CA PRO A 52 17.99 5.70 8.79
C PRO A 52 19.41 5.52 8.27
N THR A 53 19.86 6.34 7.32
CA THR A 53 21.21 6.26 6.74
C THR A 53 22.22 7.04 7.58
N SER A 54 21.84 8.23 8.06
CA SER A 54 22.73 9.08 8.86
C SER A 54 22.50 8.99 10.37
N GLY A 55 21.36 8.43 10.81
CA GLY A 55 20.93 8.42 12.20
C GLY A 55 20.54 9.80 12.73
N LYS A 56 20.50 10.84 11.88
CA LYS A 56 20.14 12.20 12.29
C LYS A 56 18.64 12.32 12.47
N ARG A 57 18.26 12.97 13.58
CA ARG A 57 16.89 13.29 13.93
C ARG A 57 16.63 14.77 13.64
N TYR A 58 15.56 15.04 12.91
CA TYR A 58 15.08 16.35 12.52
C TYR A 58 13.69 16.54 13.10
N GLN A 59 13.31 17.77 13.45
CA GLN A 59 11.91 18.06 13.73
C GLN A 59 11.15 18.11 12.39
N ALA A 60 9.88 17.71 12.35
CA ALA A 60 9.11 17.70 11.10
C ALA A 60 8.91 19.10 10.49
N THR A 61 9.03 20.16 11.31
CA THR A 61 8.98 21.56 10.92
C THR A 61 10.36 22.16 10.60
N ASP A 62 11.44 21.40 10.77
CA ASP A 62 12.79 21.86 10.55
C ASP A 62 13.07 22.07 9.05
N THR A 63 13.63 23.24 8.70
CA THR A 63 14.02 23.57 7.32
C THR A 63 15.20 22.73 6.83
N TYR A 64 16.01 22.19 7.74
CA TYR A 64 17.13 21.31 7.41
C TYR A 64 16.71 19.85 7.22
N CYS A 65 15.43 19.52 7.38
CA CYS A 65 14.93 18.18 7.15
C CYS A 65 15.14 17.78 5.68
N PRO A 66 15.86 16.67 5.40
CA PRO A 66 16.19 16.28 4.04
C PRO A 66 14.98 15.74 3.26
N LEU A 67 13.90 15.38 3.95
CA LEU A 67 12.65 14.86 3.40
C LEU A 67 11.83 16.01 2.80
N SER A 68 11.70 16.05 1.47
CA SER A 68 10.92 17.08 0.76
C SER A 68 9.51 16.67 0.42
N ARG A 69 9.26 15.38 0.20
CA ARG A 69 7.95 14.86 -0.15
C ARG A 69 7.71 13.53 0.53
N ILE A 70 6.56 13.36 1.15
CA ILE A 70 6.13 12.07 1.67
C ILE A 70 5.31 11.39 0.57
N TYR A 71 5.57 10.12 0.33
CA TYR A 71 4.73 9.28 -0.51
C TYR A 71 3.78 8.49 0.38
N PHE A 72 4.34 7.69 1.29
CA PHE A 72 3.59 6.82 2.19
C PHE A 72 4.14 6.89 3.60
N ILE A 73 3.27 6.67 4.57
CA ILE A 73 3.55 6.49 5.99
C ILE A 73 2.94 5.14 6.36
N VAL A 74 3.72 4.25 6.95
CA VAL A 74 3.33 2.87 7.26
C VAL A 74 3.51 2.65 8.75
N ASN A 75 2.50 2.13 9.41
CA ASN A 75 2.57 1.58 10.77
C ASN A 75 2.10 0.11 10.74
N GLN A 76 2.29 -0.61 11.84
CA GLN A 76 1.83 -1.98 12.08
C GLN A 76 0.35 -2.19 11.73
N GLN A 77 -0.47 -1.13 11.81
CA GLN A 77 -1.91 -1.21 11.61
C GLN A 77 -2.39 -0.67 10.25
N ASN A 78 -1.63 0.22 9.59
CA ASN A 78 -2.12 0.86 8.37
C ASN A 78 -1.01 1.51 7.51
N VAL A 79 -1.33 1.74 6.23
CA VAL A 79 -0.54 2.54 5.29
C VAL A 79 -1.34 3.80 4.93
N TRP A 80 -0.78 4.98 5.19
CA TRP A 80 -1.34 6.28 4.85
C TRP A 80 -0.53 6.93 3.72
N GLU A 81 -1.16 7.36 2.64
CA GLU A 81 -0.51 8.04 1.51
C GLU A 81 -0.64 9.57 1.64
N GLN A 82 0.42 10.35 1.33
CA GLN A 82 0.31 11.82 1.33
C GLN A 82 -0.42 12.29 0.07
N THR A 83 -1.59 12.88 0.27
CA THR A 83 -2.56 13.22 -0.77
C THR A 83 -2.06 14.35 -1.67
N SER A 84 -1.46 14.00 -2.82
CA SER A 84 -1.45 14.86 -4.02
C SER A 84 -2.31 14.28 -5.16
N ARG A 85 -2.92 13.10 -4.97
CA ARG A 85 -3.86 12.41 -5.88
C ARG A 85 -4.88 11.57 -5.11
N GLY A 86 -5.66 12.17 -4.21
CA GLY A 86 -6.58 11.50 -3.27
C GLY A 86 -7.71 10.65 -3.85
N ARG A 87 -7.75 10.42 -5.16
CA ARG A 87 -8.76 9.60 -5.82
C ARG A 87 -8.34 8.13 -5.91
N ILE A 88 -7.06 7.82 -6.10
CA ILE A 88 -6.60 6.44 -6.32
C ILE A 88 -6.42 5.68 -4.99
N GLY A 89 -5.92 6.35 -3.94
CA GLY A 89 -5.77 5.74 -2.61
C GLY A 89 -7.11 5.30 -2.00
N TYR A 90 -8.15 6.15 -2.12
CA TYR A 90 -9.52 5.80 -1.68
C TYR A 90 -10.04 4.56 -2.42
N ILE A 91 -9.75 4.43 -3.72
CA ILE A 91 -10.15 3.27 -4.51
C ILE A 91 -9.45 2.02 -4.02
N SER A 92 -8.14 2.06 -3.79
CA SER A 92 -7.38 0.93 -3.26
C SER A 92 -7.85 0.49 -1.87
N ASP A 93 -8.24 1.43 -1.00
CA ASP A 93 -8.82 1.12 0.31
C ASP A 93 -10.20 0.47 0.21
N GLN A 94 -11.07 0.97 -0.67
CA GLN A 94 -12.38 0.35 -0.96
C GLN A 94 -12.22 -1.05 -1.57
N LEU A 95 -11.25 -1.23 -2.47
CA LEU A 95 -10.91 -2.54 -3.03
C LEU A 95 -10.43 -3.49 -1.93
N ARG A 96 -9.55 -3.04 -1.03
CA ARG A 96 -9.08 -3.86 0.10
C ARG A 96 -10.23 -4.27 1.03
N TYR A 97 -11.14 -3.33 1.34
CA TYR A 97 -12.32 -3.63 2.14
C TYR A 97 -13.18 -4.71 1.50
N ALA A 98 -13.46 -4.59 0.20
CA ALA A 98 -14.23 -5.62 -0.48
C ALA A 98 -13.50 -6.95 -0.61
N LEU A 99 -12.16 -6.96 -0.79
CA LEU A 99 -11.38 -8.20 -0.77
C LEU A 99 -11.50 -8.91 0.59
N SER A 100 -11.52 -8.15 1.68
CA SER A 100 -11.74 -8.73 3.01
C SER A 100 -13.16 -9.31 3.17
N ALA A 101 -14.18 -8.67 2.58
CA ALA A 101 -15.54 -9.20 2.57
C ALA A 101 -15.66 -10.45 1.67
N LEU A 102 -14.98 -10.45 0.52
CA LEU A 102 -14.90 -11.57 -0.40
C LEU A 102 -14.18 -12.78 0.20
N GLU A 103 -13.17 -12.59 1.04
CA GLU A 103 -12.55 -13.71 1.77
C GLU A 103 -13.53 -14.37 2.73
N VAL A 104 -14.32 -13.57 3.46
CA VAL A 104 -15.36 -14.09 4.36
C VAL A 104 -16.42 -14.85 3.56
N ASP A 105 -16.87 -14.28 2.44
CA ASP A 105 -17.88 -14.89 1.58
C ASP A 105 -17.36 -16.12 0.82
N ALA A 106 -16.10 -16.13 0.40
CA ALA A 106 -15.44 -17.29 -0.21
C ALA A 106 -15.30 -18.45 0.80
N CYS A 107 -15.04 -18.13 2.06
CA CYS A 107 -15.07 -19.12 3.15
C CYS A 107 -16.48 -19.67 3.43
N LEU A 108 -17.53 -18.93 3.04
CA LEU A 108 -18.94 -19.26 3.29
C LEU A 108 -19.72 -19.69 2.02
N GLU A 109 -19.05 -19.85 0.87
CA GLU A 109 -19.66 -20.13 -0.45
C GLU A 109 -20.77 -19.13 -0.86
N ALA A 110 -20.65 -17.85 -0.48
CA ALA A 110 -21.65 -16.83 -0.77
C ALA A 110 -21.42 -16.13 -2.13
N ASN A 111 -22.52 -15.75 -2.78
CA ASN A 111 -22.58 -15.31 -4.18
C ASN A 111 -21.76 -14.04 -4.46
N THR A 112 -20.72 -14.15 -5.30
CA THR A 112 -19.72 -13.11 -5.62
C THR A 112 -20.30 -11.92 -6.39
N ASP A 113 -21.48 -12.08 -7.01
CA ASP A 113 -22.12 -11.06 -7.86
C ASP A 113 -22.50 -9.78 -7.09
N ARG A 114 -22.86 -9.89 -5.81
CA ARG A 114 -23.33 -8.75 -5.00
C ARG A 114 -22.26 -7.66 -4.84
N HIS A 115 -21.00 -8.06 -4.77
CA HIS A 115 -19.90 -7.11 -4.57
C HIS A 115 -19.62 -6.32 -5.84
N MET A 116 -19.79 -6.93 -7.03
CA MET A 116 -19.60 -6.24 -8.31
C MET A 116 -20.61 -5.10 -8.51
N ASP A 117 -21.84 -5.25 -8.02
CA ASP A 117 -22.85 -4.18 -8.07
C ASP A 117 -22.48 -3.01 -7.16
N VAL A 118 -21.99 -3.29 -5.95
CA VAL A 118 -21.52 -2.24 -5.02
C VAL A 118 -20.33 -1.50 -5.63
N PHE A 119 -19.41 -2.21 -6.27
CA PHE A 119 -18.29 -1.58 -6.98
C PHE A 119 -18.73 -0.71 -8.14
N ASN A 120 -19.68 -1.18 -8.95
CA ASN A 120 -20.25 -0.39 -10.04
C ASN A 120 -20.98 0.87 -9.54
N GLN A 121 -21.57 0.82 -8.34
CA GLN A 121 -22.21 1.97 -7.69
C GLN A 121 -21.21 2.96 -7.07
N LEU A 122 -20.11 2.48 -6.48
CA LEU A 122 -19.07 3.35 -5.91
C LEU A 122 -18.31 4.11 -7.00
N PHE A 123 -18.17 3.50 -8.18
CA PHE A 123 -17.41 4.05 -9.30
C PHE A 123 -18.26 4.30 -10.54
N ILE A 124 -19.46 4.88 -10.35
CA ILE A 124 -20.40 5.19 -11.45
C ILE A 124 -19.73 5.95 -12.60
N SER A 125 -18.87 6.92 -12.27
CA SER A 125 -18.15 7.78 -13.22
C SER A 125 -16.99 7.09 -13.93
N TYR A 126 -16.67 5.86 -13.57
CA TYR A 126 -15.59 5.08 -14.16
C TYR A 126 -16.10 3.76 -14.72
N ARG A 127 -15.43 3.30 -15.78
CA ARG A 127 -15.53 1.93 -16.26
C ARG A 127 -14.39 1.16 -15.60
N ILE A 128 -14.75 0.22 -14.74
CA ILE A 128 -13.79 -0.67 -14.08
C ILE A 128 -13.63 -1.91 -14.95
N ASN A 129 -12.40 -2.28 -15.29
CA ASN A 129 -12.09 -3.59 -15.84
C ASN A 129 -11.05 -4.26 -14.94
N GLY A 130 -11.39 -5.43 -14.40
CA GLY A 130 -10.52 -6.25 -13.57
C GLY A 130 -11.34 -7.28 -12.80
N PHE A 131 -10.65 -8.20 -12.13
CA PHE A 131 -11.27 -9.19 -11.25
C PHE A 131 -10.35 -9.49 -10.06
N PRO A 132 -10.93 -9.83 -8.89
CA PRO A 132 -10.15 -10.25 -7.74
C PRO A 132 -9.55 -11.64 -8.00
N ILE A 133 -8.32 -11.84 -7.53
CA ILE A 133 -7.58 -13.09 -7.61
C ILE A 133 -7.28 -13.53 -6.18
N ASN A 134 -7.66 -14.75 -5.81
CA ASN A 134 -7.23 -15.39 -4.58
C ASN A 134 -6.21 -16.48 -4.89
N LEU A 135 -5.04 -16.43 -4.26
CA LEU A 135 -4.06 -17.50 -4.31
C LEU A 135 -3.24 -17.60 -3.02
N PRO A 136 -2.78 -18.81 -2.65
CA PRO A 136 -1.86 -18.98 -1.54
C PRO A 136 -0.50 -18.34 -1.85
N TYR A 137 0.08 -17.67 -0.85
CA TYR A 137 1.42 -17.11 -0.95
C TYR A 137 2.45 -18.23 -1.12
N THR A 138 3.24 -18.14 -2.19
CA THR A 138 4.36 -19.04 -2.45
C THR A 138 5.65 -18.24 -2.56
N ASN A 139 5.71 -17.35 -3.54
CA ASN A 139 6.78 -16.39 -3.72
C ASN A 139 6.26 -15.15 -4.50
N LEU A 140 6.98 -14.04 -4.40
CA LEU A 140 6.60 -12.80 -5.06
C LEU A 140 6.63 -12.91 -6.60
N SER A 141 7.58 -13.66 -7.15
CA SER A 141 7.74 -13.81 -8.60
C SER A 141 6.55 -14.53 -9.25
N THR A 142 6.03 -15.58 -8.62
CA THR A 142 4.82 -16.30 -9.05
C THR A 142 3.60 -15.42 -8.91
N LEU A 143 3.45 -14.67 -7.81
CA LEU A 143 2.34 -13.72 -7.65
C LEU A 143 2.33 -12.67 -8.78
N VAL A 144 3.48 -12.09 -9.08
CA VAL A 144 3.62 -11.12 -10.17
C VAL A 144 3.37 -11.76 -11.54
N ALA A 145 3.84 -12.99 -11.76
CA ALA A 145 3.57 -13.72 -12.99
C ALA A 145 2.08 -14.00 -13.18
N GLN A 146 1.36 -14.38 -12.12
CA GLN A 146 -0.09 -14.57 -12.13
C GLN A 146 -0.82 -13.26 -12.44
N VAL A 147 -0.47 -12.16 -11.76
CA VAL A 147 -1.04 -10.84 -12.03
C VAL A 147 -0.76 -10.39 -13.46
N ARG A 148 0.44 -10.63 -14.00
CA ARG A 148 0.76 -10.33 -15.40
C ARG A 148 -0.03 -11.20 -16.37
N SER A 149 -0.25 -12.48 -16.06
CA SER A 149 -1.02 -13.38 -16.90
C SER A 149 -2.47 -12.92 -17.12
N THR A 150 -3.03 -12.12 -16.20
CA THR A 150 -4.37 -11.52 -16.36
C THR A 150 -4.47 -10.52 -17.51
N GLY A 151 -3.35 -9.98 -18.00
CA GLY A 151 -3.34 -9.03 -19.12
C GLY A 151 -3.95 -7.66 -18.81
N ILE A 152 -4.44 -7.40 -17.58
CA ILE A 152 -5.09 -6.11 -17.22
C ILE A 152 -4.13 -4.94 -17.41
N HIS A 153 -2.84 -5.17 -17.13
CA HIS A 153 -1.75 -4.19 -17.30
C HIS A 153 -1.44 -3.83 -18.77
N LEU A 154 -2.00 -4.55 -19.75
CA LEU A 154 -1.82 -4.28 -21.19
C LEU A 154 -2.83 -3.26 -21.72
N ASN A 155 -3.76 -2.79 -20.88
CA ASN A 155 -4.73 -1.78 -21.29
C ASN A 155 -4.01 -0.49 -21.72
N SER A 156 -4.17 -0.13 -23.01
CA SER A 156 -3.46 0.97 -23.67
C SER A 156 -4.34 2.21 -23.91
N GLU A 157 -5.49 2.31 -23.23
CA GLU A 157 -6.38 3.48 -23.35
C GLU A 157 -5.72 4.76 -22.79
N GLN A 158 -5.86 5.90 -23.49
CA GLN A 158 -5.15 7.15 -23.18
C GLN A 158 -5.43 7.78 -21.80
N LYS A 159 -6.52 7.37 -21.12
CA LYS A 159 -6.91 7.88 -19.80
C LYS A 159 -7.05 6.77 -18.76
N VAL A 160 -6.44 5.61 -18.99
CA VAL A 160 -6.50 4.50 -18.05
C VAL A 160 -5.71 4.83 -16.77
N GLU A 161 -6.37 4.69 -15.64
CA GLU A 161 -5.75 4.72 -14.31
C GLU A 161 -5.70 3.28 -13.78
N PHE A 162 -4.62 2.89 -13.13
CA PHE A 162 -4.53 1.58 -12.50
C PHE A 162 -4.66 1.72 -10.98
N ALA A 163 -5.47 0.86 -10.37
CA ALA A 163 -5.53 0.73 -8.91
C ALA A 163 -5.31 -0.73 -8.52
N LEU A 164 -4.70 -0.92 -7.35
CA LEU A 164 -4.32 -2.22 -6.83
C LEU A 164 -4.75 -2.32 -5.37
N GLY A 165 -5.68 -3.23 -5.08
CA GLY A 165 -5.99 -3.67 -3.73
C GLY A 165 -5.26 -4.97 -3.42
N VAL A 166 -4.63 -5.06 -2.24
CA VAL A 166 -4.08 -6.31 -1.73
C VAL A 166 -4.62 -6.55 -0.33
N TYR A 167 -5.11 -7.76 -0.08
CA TYR A 167 -5.55 -8.22 1.23
C TYR A 167 -4.91 -9.57 1.51
N ILE A 168 -4.36 -9.75 2.71
CA ILE A 168 -3.68 -10.97 3.10
C ILE A 168 -4.38 -11.50 4.34
N LYS A 169 -4.83 -12.76 4.26
CA LYS A 169 -5.40 -13.49 5.39
C LYS A 169 -4.43 -14.59 5.83
N ASP A 170 -4.12 -14.57 7.11
CA ASP A 170 -3.32 -15.57 7.79
C ASP A 170 -4.17 -16.80 8.16
N TYR A 171 -3.69 -17.97 7.78
CA TYR A 171 -4.23 -19.26 8.20
C TYR A 171 -3.21 -20.06 9.01
N PRO A 172 -3.66 -20.97 9.89
CA PRO A 172 -2.78 -21.91 10.56
C PRO A 172 -1.89 -22.68 9.58
N ALA A 173 -0.72 -23.13 10.04
CA ALA A 173 0.30 -23.82 9.23
C ALA A 173 1.07 -22.95 8.21
N ASN A 174 1.25 -21.66 8.50
CA ASN A 174 1.99 -20.71 7.65
C ASN A 174 1.45 -20.58 6.22
N ILE A 175 0.13 -20.75 6.06
CA ILE A 175 -0.55 -20.55 4.79
C ILE A 175 -1.10 -19.12 4.82
N TYR A 176 -0.72 -18.31 3.83
CA TYR A 176 -1.26 -16.97 3.65
C TYR A 176 -2.14 -16.97 2.40
N SER A 177 -3.43 -16.69 2.58
CA SER A 177 -4.36 -16.43 1.49
C SER A 177 -4.16 -15.00 1.02
N VAL A 178 -3.71 -14.81 -0.22
CA VAL A 178 -3.40 -13.50 -0.78
C VAL A 178 -4.45 -13.17 -1.82
N TRP A 179 -5.23 -12.14 -1.52
CA TRP A 179 -6.17 -11.52 -2.42
C TRP A 179 -5.53 -10.33 -3.11
N ILE A 180 -5.52 -10.36 -4.43
CA ILE A 180 -5.01 -9.27 -5.26
C ILE A 180 -6.13 -8.83 -6.18
N PHE A 181 -6.44 -7.54 -6.18
CA PHE A 181 -7.38 -6.95 -7.10
C PHE A 181 -6.70 -5.84 -7.88
N LEU A 182 -6.22 -6.20 -9.08
CA LEU A 182 -5.72 -5.24 -10.05
C LEU A 182 -6.90 -4.76 -10.91
N VAL A 183 -7.12 -3.46 -10.94
CA VAL A 183 -8.16 -2.85 -11.78
C VAL A 183 -7.57 -1.80 -12.70
N SER A 184 -8.08 -1.77 -13.92
CA SER A 184 -7.92 -0.66 -14.85
C SER A 184 -9.21 0.16 -14.84
N LEU A 185 -9.08 1.46 -14.61
CA LEU A 185 -10.15 2.43 -14.45
C LEU A 185 -10.10 3.38 -15.62
N VAL A 186 -11.17 3.47 -16.38
CA VAL A 186 -11.29 4.42 -17.49
C VAL A 186 -12.43 5.40 -17.16
N PRO A 187 -12.18 6.72 -17.10
CA PRO A 187 -13.23 7.70 -16.90
C PRO A 187 -14.30 7.58 -18.00
N LYS A 188 -15.58 7.46 -17.62
CA LYS A 188 -16.69 7.56 -18.58
C LYS A 188 -16.82 9.03 -18.97
N ILE A 189 -16.78 9.30 -20.28
CA ILE A 189 -16.97 10.65 -20.86
C ILE A 189 -18.44 11.01 -20.84
#